data_AF-A0A4Q3RQP5-F1
#
_entry.id   AF-A0A4Q3RQP5-F1
#
_cell.length_a   1.000
_cell.length_b   1.000
_cell.length_c   1.000
_cell.angle_alpha   90.00
_cell.angle_beta   90.00
_cell.angle_gamma   90.00
#
_symmetry.space_group_name_H-M   'P 1'
#
loop_
_entity.id
_entity.type
_entity.pdbx_description
1 polymer ?
#
loop_
_entity_poly.entity_id
_entity_poly.type
_entity_poly.pdbx_seq_one_letter_code
_entity_poly.pdbx_strand_id
1 'polypeptide(L)' 'GQGTGLGLSLAYDIIKAHGGQLKVETKEGHGSDFIIWIAL' A
#
# COMPACT_ATOMS: atom_id res chain seq x y z
N GLY A 1 -7.65 -15.61 -12.76
CA GLY A 1 -7.38 -15.97 -11.35
C GLY A 1 -8.18 -15.05 -10.47
N GLN A 2 -8.81 -15.56 -9.42
CA GLN A 2 -9.62 -14.76 -8.50
C GLN A 2 -8.69 -14.21 -7.41
N GLY A 3 -8.34 -12.93 -7.50
CA GLY A 3 -7.59 -12.27 -6.44
C GLY A 3 -8.47 -12.16 -5.20
N THR A 4 -7.98 -12.60 -4.05
CA THR A 4 -8.70 -12.52 -2.77
C THR A 4 -8.77 -11.10 -2.21
N GLY A 5 -8.10 -10.14 -2.84
CA GLY A 5 -8.00 -8.74 -2.37
C GLY A 5 -7.06 -8.55 -1.17
N LEU A 6 -6.40 -9.61 -0.69
CA LEU A 6 -5.64 -9.59 0.57
C LEU A 6 -4.26 -8.91 0.49
N GLY A 7 -3.73 -8.70 -0.72
CA GLY A 7 -2.35 -8.22 -0.88
C GLY A 7 -2.10 -6.85 -0.26
N LEU A 8 -2.98 -5.88 -0.55
CA LEU A 8 -2.81 -4.51 -0.04
C LEU A 8 -3.14 -4.41 1.45
N SER A 9 -4.12 -5.17 1.95
CA SER A 9 -4.44 -5.19 3.37
C SER A 9 -3.29 -5.76 4.19
N LEU A 10 -2.68 -6.86 3.73
CA LEU A 10 -1.50 -7.44 4.40
C LEU A 10 -0.31 -6.47 4.40
N ALA A 11 -0.05 -5.81 3.26
CA ALA A 11 1.01 -4.80 3.18
C ALA A 11 0.75 -3.64 4.15
N TYR A 12 -0.49 -3.17 4.27
CA TYR A 12 -0.87 -2.11 5.20
C TYR A 12 -0.61 -2.51 6.67
N ASP A 13 -0.97 -3.73 7.05
CA ASP A 13 -0.74 -4.25 8.40
C ASP A 13 0.77 -4.31 8.73
N ILE A 14 1.58 -4.81 7.79
CA ILE A 14 3.05 -4.86 7.93
C ILE A 14 3.61 -3.45 8.10
N ILE A 15 3.23 -2.50 7.24
CA ILE A 15 3.73 -1.12 7.29
C ILE A 15 3.40 -0.49 8.64
N LYS A 16 2.16 -0.65 9.13
CA LYS A 16 1.75 -0.15 10.44
C LYS A 16 2.49 -0.80 11.60
N ALA A 17 2.73 -2.11 11.55
CA ALA A 17 3.48 -2.82 12.59
C ALA A 17 4.92 -2.28 12.75
N HIS A 18 5.48 -1.69 11.69
CA HIS A 18 6.80 -1.06 11.70
C HIS A 18 6.75 0.48 11.88
N GLY A 19 5.63 1.02 12.37
CA GLY A 19 5.46 2.47 12.57
C GLY A 19 5.49 3.28 11.26
N GLY A 20 5.34 2.61 10.12
CA GLY A 20 5.39 3.22 8.80
C GLY A 20 4.07 3.82 8.34
N GLN A 21 4.09 4.38 7.14
CA GLN A 21 2.94 5.01 6.48
C GLN A 21 2.86 4.59 5.01
N LEU A 22 1.63 4.51 4.48
CA LEU A 22 1.31 4.30 3.08
C LEU A 22 0.53 5.50 2.55
N LYS A 23 1.00 6.11 1.46
CA LYS A 23 0.26 7.10 0.67
C LYS A 23 -0.04 6.50 -0.71
N VAL A 24 -1.22 6.78 -1.23
CA VAL A 24 -1.61 6.40 -2.59
C VAL A 24 -1.94 7.67 -3.36
N GLU A 25 -1.28 7.84 -4.51
CA GLU A 25 -1.58 8.88 -5.48
C GLU A 25 -2.11 8.21 -6.73
N THR A 26 -3.27 8.63 -7.24
CA THR A 26 -3.86 8.03 -8.44
C THR A 26 -4.21 9.11 -9.44
N LYS A 27 -3.99 8.81 -10.72
CA LYS A 27 -4.42 9.65 -11.82
C LYS A 27 -5.10 8.75 -12.85
N GLU A 28 -6.36 9.05 -13.13
CA GLU A 28 -7.16 8.28 -14.07
C GLU A 28 -6.45 8.19 -15.44
N GLY A 29 -6.46 7.00 -16.02
CA GLY A 29 -5.73 6.71 -17.26
C GLY A 29 -4.19 6.66 -17.15
N HIS A 30 -3.62 6.91 -15.96
CA HIS A 30 -2.17 6.92 -15.72
C HIS A 30 -1.71 5.93 -14.64
N GLY A 31 -2.65 5.33 -13.90
CA GLY A 31 -2.38 4.35 -12.85
C GLY A 31 -2.34 4.95 -11.45
N SER A 32 -1.65 4.25 -10.54
CA SER A 32 -1.54 4.64 -9.14
C SER A 32 -0.13 4.40 -8.61
N ASP A 33 0.39 5.38 -7.89
CA ASP A 33 1.64 5.32 -7.16
C ASP A 33 1.36 4.99 -5.68
N PHE A 34 2.05 3.97 -5.16
CA PHE A 34 1.99 3.54 -3.77
C PHE A 34 3.33 3.88 -3.11
N ILE A 35 3.31 4.83 -2.17
CA ILE A 35 4.51 5.37 -1.55
C ILE A 35 4.54 4.92 -0.09
N ILE A 36 5.61 4.22 0.28
CA ILE A 36 5.77 3.60 1.60
C ILE A 36 6.93 4.26 2.34
N TRP A 37 6.69 4.68 3.58
CA TRP A 37 7.72 5.10 4.52
C TRP A 37 7.73 4.13 5.70
N ILE A 38 8.91 3.72 6.14
CA ILE A 38 9.10 2.92 7.34
C ILE A 38 9.87 3.78 8.34
N ALA A 39 9.46 3.75 9.62
CA ALA A 39 10.20 4.44 10.67
C ALA A 39 11.57 3.78 10.87
N LEU A 40 12.62 4.59 11.03
CA LEU A 40 13.95 4.13 11.42
C LEU A 40 14.00 3.81 12.92
#